data_AF-A0A067TC54-F1
#
_entry.id   AF-A0A067TC54-F1
#
_cell.length_a   1.000
_cell.length_b   1.000
_cell.length_c   1.000
_cell.angle_alpha   90.00
_cell.angle_beta   90.00
_cell.angle_gamma   90.00
#
_symmetry.space_group_name_H-M   'P 1'
#
loop_
_entity.id
_entity.type
_entity.pdbx_description
1 polymer ?
#
loop_
_entity_poly.entity_id
_entity_poly.type
_entity_poly.pdbx_seq_one_letter_code
_entity_poly.pdbx_strand_id
1 'polypeptide(L)'
;MKSLPRILTKLNAHRRTRPRLTKKVNPFLRFAYDASRNSRSRPVRRTEPSESRLGKRKESIEASESEEKDKPKVRRTAVQNKSPLKASGSSKVRVYEYLRGIDDNLDVGLDIVFCGINPGKKSAEIGHHFGNPNNHFWSCLHESGLTSRRLDPREDASLPKLFSMGLTNLTDRPTATETELSKTEQVGGVPALLGKLAQYRPRILCFVGLGIADIVKSRALAVGTSGARKTNGSKEKAVVGLQPYKMVHSELGSNDIHETLFFAVSCTSGRVVRYQKSDKVRQFQELHDLLNELKCGRIDTTAMASVKAPLAIIQQAKDDSDQDTKAIVIN
;
A
#
# COMPACT_ATOMS: atom_id res chain seq x y z
N MET A 1 -49.13 52.61 -34.68
CA MET A 1 -50.37 52.71 -33.88
C MET A 1 -51.23 51.48 -34.19
N LYS A 2 -51.75 50.82 -33.14
CA LYS A 2 -52.74 49.70 -33.12
C LYS A 2 -52.18 48.31 -33.49
N SER A 3 -52.49 47.20 -32.82
CA SER A 3 -53.00 46.90 -31.47
C SER A 3 -52.91 45.37 -31.31
N LEU A 4 -52.37 44.87 -30.19
CA LEU A 4 -52.49 43.47 -29.75
C LEU A 4 -53.93 43.14 -29.34
N PRO A 5 -54.41 41.89 -29.54
CA PRO A 5 -55.47 41.34 -28.71
C PRO A 5 -54.92 40.35 -27.68
N ARG A 6 -55.29 40.63 -26.42
CA ARG A 6 -55.26 39.71 -25.27
C ARG A 6 -56.32 38.62 -25.47
N ILE A 7 -56.00 37.37 -25.15
CA ILE A 7 -57.01 36.34 -24.83
C ILE A 7 -56.66 35.71 -23.46
N LEU A 8 -57.65 35.79 -22.58
CA LEU A 8 -57.67 35.30 -21.22
C LEU A 8 -57.74 33.75 -21.15
N THR A 9 -56.96 33.25 -20.19
CA THR A 9 -57.22 32.15 -19.25
C THR A 9 -58.59 31.45 -19.28
N LYS A 10 -58.55 30.12 -19.45
CA LYS A 10 -59.48 29.18 -18.80
C LYS A 10 -58.69 28.10 -18.06
N LEU A 11 -58.84 28.10 -16.73
CA LEU A 11 -58.46 27.03 -15.82
C LEU A 11 -59.27 25.77 -16.14
N ASN A 12 -58.61 24.62 -16.24
CA ASN A 12 -59.25 23.32 -16.05
C ASN A 12 -58.42 22.51 -15.05
N ALA A 13 -59.02 22.27 -13.90
CA ALA A 13 -58.51 21.41 -12.85
C ALA A 13 -58.53 19.96 -13.32
N HIS A 14 -57.38 19.29 -13.31
CA HIS A 14 -57.29 17.83 -13.36
C HIS A 14 -56.61 17.31 -12.10
N ARG A 15 -57.33 16.39 -11.46
CA ARG A 15 -56.98 15.66 -10.24
C ARG A 15 -55.53 15.16 -10.26
N ARG A 16 -54.72 15.63 -9.31
CA ARG A 16 -53.48 14.96 -8.90
C ARG A 16 -53.82 13.83 -7.94
N THR A 17 -53.79 12.60 -8.42
CA THR A 17 -53.74 11.39 -7.58
C THR A 17 -52.36 11.28 -6.95
N ARG A 18 -52.28 11.33 -5.62
CA ARG A 18 -51.04 11.11 -4.85
C ARG A 18 -50.61 9.64 -4.94
N PRO A 19 -49.37 9.29 -5.28
CA PRO A 19 -48.88 7.93 -5.11
C PRO A 19 -48.59 7.65 -3.63
N ARG A 20 -49.09 6.50 -3.13
CA ARG A 20 -48.81 5.96 -1.80
C ARG A 20 -47.32 5.61 -1.67
N LEU A 21 -46.62 6.25 -0.73
CA LEU A 21 -45.29 5.84 -0.29
C LEU A 21 -45.38 4.51 0.47
N THR A 22 -44.94 3.42 -0.16
CA THR A 22 -44.65 2.16 0.54
C THR A 22 -43.28 2.29 1.22
N LYS A 23 -43.23 2.23 2.56
CA LYS A 23 -41.98 2.17 3.33
C LYS A 23 -41.25 0.87 3.00
N LYS A 24 -40.23 0.92 2.13
CA LYS A 24 -39.23 -0.15 2.02
C LYS A 24 -38.25 0.01 3.19
N VAL A 25 -38.31 -0.93 4.13
CA VAL A 25 -37.34 -1.06 5.23
C VAL A 25 -36.01 -1.51 4.63
N ASN A 26 -34.94 -0.74 4.83
CA ASN A 26 -33.59 -1.09 4.41
C ASN A 26 -32.98 -2.11 5.42
N PRO A 27 -32.61 -3.33 5.00
CA PRO A 27 -32.07 -4.34 5.90
C PRO A 27 -30.65 -4.05 6.44
N PHE A 28 -30.01 -2.94 6.05
CA PHE A 28 -28.65 -2.58 6.48
C PHE A 28 -28.57 -1.53 7.62
N LEU A 29 -29.69 -1.16 8.24
CA LEU A 29 -29.71 -0.19 9.35
C LEU A 29 -29.32 -0.74 10.73
N ARG A 30 -28.86 -2.00 10.82
CA ARG A 30 -28.53 -2.65 12.11
C ARG A 30 -27.11 -2.37 12.63
N PHE A 31 -26.31 -1.55 11.93
CA PHE A 31 -24.93 -1.21 12.32
C PHE A 31 -24.63 0.29 12.30
N ALA A 32 -25.64 1.15 12.45
CA ALA A 32 -25.40 2.57 12.69
C ALA A 32 -24.87 2.76 14.12
N TYR A 33 -23.57 3.04 14.24
CA TYR A 33 -22.91 3.43 15.48
C TYR A 33 -23.30 4.88 15.82
N ASP A 34 -24.05 5.06 16.91
CA ASP A 34 -24.45 6.37 17.42
C ASP A 34 -23.36 6.94 18.35
N ALA A 35 -22.66 7.95 17.86
CA ALA A 35 -21.54 8.61 18.53
C ALA A 35 -21.97 9.71 19.54
N SER A 36 -23.25 9.79 19.93
CA SER A 36 -23.73 10.87 20.83
C SER A 36 -23.93 10.46 22.29
N ARG A 37 -23.40 9.31 22.75
CA ARG A 37 -23.47 8.87 24.15
C ARG A 37 -22.09 8.75 24.81
N ASN A 38 -21.35 9.85 24.93
CA ASN A 38 -20.44 10.00 26.08
C ASN A 38 -20.04 11.46 26.31
N SER A 39 -20.89 12.21 27.00
CA SER A 39 -20.50 13.50 27.57
C SER A 39 -21.28 13.76 28.85
N ARG A 40 -20.88 13.13 29.96
CA ARG A 40 -21.11 13.69 31.31
C ARG A 40 -19.86 13.49 32.15
N SER A 41 -19.26 14.61 32.49
CA SER A 41 -18.09 14.78 33.34
C SER A 41 -18.49 15.15 34.77
N ARG A 42 -17.55 14.91 35.71
CA ARG A 42 -17.33 15.51 37.06
C ARG A 42 -17.66 14.61 38.28
N PRO A 43 -17.03 14.85 39.47
CA PRO A 43 -15.61 15.04 39.76
C PRO A 43 -15.12 14.27 41.03
N VAL A 44 -13.84 14.48 41.39
CA VAL A 44 -12.95 13.87 42.41
C VAL A 44 -13.46 13.83 43.87
N ARG A 45 -13.09 12.78 44.65
CA ARG A 45 -12.73 12.91 46.09
C ARG A 45 -11.83 11.77 46.62
N ARG A 46 -10.75 12.15 47.31
CA ARG A 46 -9.85 11.34 48.18
C ARG A 46 -10.55 11.00 49.50
N THR A 47 -10.39 9.78 50.01
CA THR A 47 -10.39 9.41 51.46
C THR A 47 -9.88 7.97 51.66
N GLU A 48 -8.81 7.79 52.43
CA GLU A 48 -8.60 6.66 53.39
C GLU A 48 -9.40 6.99 54.68
N PRO A 49 -9.66 6.12 55.70
CA PRO A 49 -8.98 4.86 56.08
C PRO A 49 -9.88 3.69 56.64
N SER A 50 -9.23 2.55 56.93
CA SER A 50 -9.37 1.57 58.05
C SER A 50 -10.72 1.24 58.73
N GLU A 51 -11.03 -0.07 58.85
CA GLU A 51 -11.14 -0.90 60.09
C GLU A 51 -11.95 -2.19 59.80
N SER A 52 -11.38 -3.40 60.00
CA SER A 52 -11.57 -4.30 61.16
C SER A 52 -12.94 -5.04 61.12
N ARG A 53 -13.15 -6.32 61.47
CA ARG A 53 -12.45 -7.38 62.21
C ARG A 53 -13.30 -8.65 62.08
N LEU A 54 -12.68 -9.83 62.17
CA LEU A 54 -13.13 -11.12 62.76
C LEU A 54 -12.50 -12.26 61.94
N GLY A 55 -11.60 -13.12 62.44
CA GLY A 55 -11.09 -13.32 63.79
C GLY A 55 -10.90 -14.81 64.06
N LYS A 56 -9.63 -15.22 64.28
CA LYS A 56 -9.14 -16.33 65.12
C LYS A 56 -9.42 -17.77 64.60
N ARG A 57 -8.49 -18.74 64.63
CA ARG A 57 -7.45 -19.16 65.61
C ARG A 57 -6.46 -20.09 64.84
N LYS A 58 -5.11 -20.00 64.85
CA LYS A 58 -4.09 -20.30 65.91
C LYS A 58 -4.29 -21.68 66.56
N GLU A 59 -3.33 -22.57 66.77
CA GLU A 59 -1.84 -22.62 66.73
C GLU A 59 -1.49 -24.11 67.09
N SER A 60 -0.56 -24.83 66.42
CA SER A 60 0.85 -25.08 66.78
C SER A 60 1.19 -26.37 67.58
N ILE A 61 2.42 -26.85 67.33
CA ILE A 61 3.37 -27.63 68.18
C ILE A 61 3.58 -29.12 67.82
N GLU A 62 4.85 -29.48 68.03
CA GLU A 62 5.75 -30.48 67.46
C GLU A 62 5.78 -31.87 68.16
N ALA A 63 6.54 -32.77 67.52
CA ALA A 63 7.40 -33.82 68.06
C ALA A 63 6.81 -35.23 68.32
N SER A 64 7.32 -36.23 67.58
CA SER A 64 8.21 -37.32 68.07
C SER A 64 8.36 -38.47 67.05
N GLU A 65 9.43 -39.24 67.23
CA GLU A 65 10.15 -40.09 66.27
C GLU A 65 9.56 -41.49 66.03
N SER A 66 9.88 -42.11 64.87
CA SER A 66 10.68 -43.35 64.75
C SER A 66 10.50 -44.07 63.39
N GLU A 67 11.65 -44.40 62.75
CA GLU A 67 12.03 -45.67 62.06
C GLU A 67 11.11 -46.26 60.94
N GLU A 68 11.53 -46.79 59.78
CA GLU A 68 12.82 -47.16 59.14
C GLU A 68 12.53 -47.59 57.67
N LYS A 69 13.58 -47.67 56.83
CA LYS A 69 13.79 -48.51 55.61
C LYS A 69 13.50 -47.98 54.18
N ASP A 70 14.62 -47.62 53.53
CA ASP A 70 15.20 -48.25 52.33
C ASP A 70 14.79 -47.80 50.89
N LYS A 71 15.66 -46.94 50.30
CA LYS A 71 16.21 -46.81 48.90
C LYS A 71 15.36 -47.07 47.62
N PRO A 72 15.77 -46.60 46.40
CA PRO A 72 16.74 -45.56 46.02
C PRO A 72 16.18 -44.48 45.04
N LYS A 73 16.94 -43.38 44.91
CA LYS A 73 16.76 -42.28 43.95
C LYS A 73 16.95 -42.73 42.50
N VAL A 74 15.91 -42.60 41.66
CA VAL A 74 16.04 -42.62 40.19
C VAL A 74 16.02 -41.19 39.67
N ARG A 75 17.14 -40.82 39.02
CA ARG A 75 17.32 -39.59 38.23
C ARG A 75 16.18 -39.45 37.20
N ARG A 76 15.40 -38.38 37.28
CA ARG A 76 14.54 -37.95 36.16
C ARG A 76 15.45 -37.34 35.09
N THR A 77 15.71 -38.11 34.03
CA THR A 77 16.31 -37.63 32.79
C THR A 77 15.39 -36.57 32.17
N ALA A 78 15.96 -35.41 31.87
CA ALA A 78 15.28 -34.35 31.13
C ALA A 78 14.98 -34.88 29.71
N VAL A 79 13.70 -35.10 29.41
CA VAL A 79 13.24 -35.37 28.05
C VAL A 79 13.41 -34.08 27.26
N GLN A 80 14.47 -34.01 26.47
CA GLN A 80 14.63 -33.01 25.42
C GLN A 80 13.56 -33.27 24.37
N ASN A 81 12.45 -32.53 24.43
CA ASN A 81 11.51 -32.43 23.32
C ASN A 81 12.23 -31.74 22.15
N LYS A 82 12.86 -32.55 21.27
CA LYS A 82 13.32 -32.10 19.96
C LYS A 82 12.09 -31.68 19.16
N SER A 83 11.88 -30.38 19.07
CA SER A 83 10.99 -29.78 18.08
C SER A 83 11.44 -30.24 16.68
N PRO A 84 10.52 -30.52 15.75
CA PRO A 84 10.91 -30.98 14.42
C PRO A 84 11.72 -29.88 13.74
N LEU A 85 12.93 -30.23 13.33
CA LEU A 85 13.78 -29.42 12.46
C LEU A 85 12.96 -29.01 11.23
N LYS A 86 12.76 -27.70 11.06
CA LYS A 86 12.16 -27.12 9.85
C LYS A 86 13.02 -27.51 8.65
N ALA A 87 12.51 -28.41 7.82
CA ALA A 87 13.08 -28.69 6.52
C ALA A 87 13.11 -27.40 5.68
N SER A 88 14.32 -26.96 5.37
CA SER A 88 14.61 -25.90 4.42
C SER A 88 14.69 -26.49 3.01
N GLY A 89 14.24 -25.76 1.99
CA GLY A 89 14.74 -25.94 0.61
C GLY A 89 13.74 -26.40 -0.45
N SER A 90 13.47 -25.49 -1.39
CA SER A 90 13.14 -25.74 -2.82
C SER A 90 11.74 -26.18 -3.28
N SER A 91 10.89 -26.82 -2.47
CA SER A 91 9.65 -27.43 -3.03
C SER A 91 8.40 -26.52 -3.08
N LYS A 92 8.46 -25.28 -2.54
CA LYS A 92 7.28 -24.38 -2.47
C LYS A 92 7.04 -23.52 -3.72
N VAL A 93 7.95 -23.53 -4.69
CA VAL A 93 7.89 -22.64 -5.86
C VAL A 93 6.74 -23.00 -6.83
N ARG A 94 6.16 -24.20 -6.74
CA ARG A 94 5.18 -24.72 -7.72
C ARG A 94 3.70 -24.43 -7.41
N VAL A 95 3.35 -23.82 -6.29
CA VAL A 95 1.94 -23.76 -5.85
C VAL A 95 1.08 -22.82 -6.73
N TYR A 96 1.70 -21.87 -7.44
CA TYR A 96 1.00 -20.84 -8.22
C TYR A 96 1.50 -20.73 -9.66
N GLU A 97 2.16 -21.76 -10.19
CA GLU A 97 2.74 -21.74 -11.55
C GLU A 97 1.67 -21.60 -12.65
N TYR A 98 0.43 -21.98 -12.36
CA TYR A 98 -0.72 -21.77 -13.26
C TYR A 98 -1.21 -20.32 -13.31
N LEU A 99 -0.81 -19.47 -12.35
CA LEU A 99 -1.17 -18.06 -12.34
C LEU A 99 -0.14 -17.27 -13.12
N ARG A 100 -0.62 -16.46 -14.06
CA ARG A 100 0.21 -15.50 -14.79
C ARG A 100 0.42 -14.24 -13.95
N GLY A 101 1.47 -13.49 -14.29
CA GLY A 101 1.63 -12.11 -13.82
C GLY A 101 0.47 -11.23 -14.28
N ILE A 102 0.46 -9.98 -13.82
CA ILE A 102 -0.52 -8.97 -14.23
C ILE A 102 0.24 -7.94 -15.05
N ASP A 103 -0.33 -7.55 -16.19
CA ASP A 103 0.25 -6.53 -17.06
C ASP A 103 0.33 -5.18 -16.33
N ASP A 104 1.36 -4.41 -16.64
CA ASP A 104 1.46 -3.05 -16.12
C ASP A 104 0.49 -2.13 -16.86
N ASN A 105 -0.09 -1.18 -16.13
CA ASN A 105 -0.92 -0.12 -16.70
C ASN A 105 -0.08 1.16 -16.69
N LEU A 106 0.71 1.38 -17.74
CA LEU A 106 1.65 2.50 -17.86
C LEU A 106 1.39 3.29 -19.14
N ASP A 107 1.68 4.58 -19.05
CA ASP A 107 1.71 5.52 -20.17
C ASP A 107 2.81 6.56 -19.89
N VAL A 108 3.24 7.28 -20.92
CA VAL A 108 4.33 8.25 -20.79
C VAL A 108 3.82 9.53 -20.12
N GLY A 109 4.59 10.03 -19.16
CA GLY A 109 4.34 11.32 -18.52
C GLY A 109 3.20 11.35 -17.51
N LEU A 110 2.84 10.18 -16.94
CA LEU A 110 1.82 10.09 -15.90
C LEU A 110 2.18 10.90 -14.65
N ASP A 111 1.17 11.37 -13.93
CA ASP A 111 1.36 12.08 -12.67
C ASP A 111 1.88 11.15 -11.56
N ILE A 112 1.28 9.97 -11.42
CA ILE A 112 1.66 9.00 -10.38
C ILE A 112 1.69 7.59 -10.96
N VAL A 113 2.75 6.84 -10.72
CA VAL A 113 2.75 5.39 -10.87
C VAL A 113 2.80 4.75 -9.50
N PHE A 114 1.92 3.78 -9.23
CA PHE A 114 1.95 2.99 -8.01
C PHE A 114 2.69 1.68 -8.25
N CYS A 115 3.69 1.41 -7.41
CA CYS A 115 4.46 0.17 -7.44
C CYS A 115 4.06 -0.73 -6.27
N GLY A 116 3.35 -1.81 -6.55
CA GLY A 116 3.19 -2.93 -5.63
C GLY A 116 4.46 -3.78 -5.56
N ILE A 117 4.48 -4.77 -4.65
CA ILE A 117 5.61 -5.70 -4.58
C ILE A 117 5.47 -6.82 -5.63
N ASN A 118 4.32 -7.46 -5.68
CA ASN A 118 3.98 -8.49 -6.66
C ASN A 118 2.47 -8.72 -6.71
N PRO A 119 1.97 -9.38 -7.78
CA PRO A 119 0.59 -9.83 -7.83
C PRO A 119 0.24 -10.75 -6.65
N GLY A 120 -0.72 -10.34 -5.83
CA GLY A 120 -1.34 -11.27 -4.87
C GLY A 120 -2.18 -12.31 -5.61
N LYS A 121 -2.33 -13.52 -5.03
CA LYS A 121 -3.13 -14.62 -5.62
C LYS A 121 -4.45 -14.15 -6.26
N LYS A 122 -5.27 -13.39 -5.52
CA LYS A 122 -6.58 -12.93 -6.04
C LYS A 122 -6.44 -11.94 -7.21
N SER A 123 -5.46 -11.05 -7.15
CA SER A 123 -5.16 -10.12 -8.24
C SER A 123 -4.78 -10.90 -9.50
N ALA A 124 -3.90 -11.90 -9.37
CA ALA A 124 -3.47 -12.74 -10.48
C ALA A 124 -4.60 -13.61 -11.04
N GLU A 125 -5.48 -14.15 -10.19
CA GLU A 125 -6.66 -14.92 -10.63
C GLU A 125 -7.61 -14.10 -11.51
N ILE A 126 -7.79 -12.81 -11.22
CA ILE A 126 -8.70 -11.95 -11.98
C ILE A 126 -7.97 -11.14 -13.06
N GLY A 127 -6.63 -11.16 -13.08
CA GLY A 127 -5.83 -10.37 -14.01
C GLY A 127 -5.83 -8.87 -13.75
N HIS A 128 -6.09 -8.42 -12.52
CA HIS A 128 -6.20 -6.99 -12.19
C HIS A 128 -5.52 -6.62 -10.88
N HIS A 129 -4.91 -5.44 -10.85
CA HIS A 129 -4.14 -4.93 -9.74
C HIS A 129 -5.00 -4.75 -8.47
N PHE A 130 -4.40 -5.08 -7.32
CA PHE A 130 -5.04 -4.95 -6.01
C PHE A 130 -6.45 -5.56 -5.91
N GLY A 131 -6.73 -6.64 -6.66
CA GLY A 131 -8.05 -7.26 -6.80
C GLY A 131 -8.62 -7.97 -5.57
N ASN A 132 -7.88 -8.07 -4.47
CA ASN A 132 -8.40 -8.67 -3.24
C ASN A 132 -9.41 -7.71 -2.57
N PRO A 133 -10.63 -8.13 -2.22
CA PRO A 133 -11.62 -7.25 -1.56
C PRO A 133 -11.16 -6.65 -0.23
N ASN A 134 -10.24 -7.33 0.47
CA ASN A 134 -9.64 -6.83 1.71
C ASN A 134 -8.43 -5.91 1.46
N ASN A 135 -8.10 -5.60 0.21
CA ASN A 135 -7.09 -4.61 -0.12
C ASN A 135 -7.72 -3.21 -0.15
N HIS A 136 -7.12 -2.27 0.59
CA HIS A 136 -7.65 -0.92 0.72
C HIS A 136 -7.24 0.02 -0.41
N PHE A 137 -6.41 -0.40 -1.38
CA PHE A 137 -5.86 0.47 -2.44
C PHE A 137 -6.93 1.32 -3.12
N TRP A 138 -7.93 0.67 -3.73
CA TRP A 138 -9.00 1.36 -4.47
C TRP A 138 -9.85 2.27 -3.59
N SER A 139 -10.07 1.90 -2.33
CA SER A 139 -10.75 2.79 -1.37
C SER A 139 -9.88 3.97 -0.96
N CYS A 140 -8.57 3.78 -0.74
CA CYS A 140 -7.66 4.87 -0.38
C CYS A 140 -7.52 5.86 -1.52
N LEU A 141 -7.41 5.36 -2.76
CA LEU A 141 -7.30 6.18 -3.96
C LEU A 141 -8.51 7.10 -4.16
N HIS A 142 -9.71 6.64 -3.82
CA HIS A 142 -10.91 7.47 -3.88
C HIS A 142 -11.05 8.39 -2.67
N GLU A 143 -10.91 7.85 -1.47
CA GLU A 143 -11.12 8.59 -0.22
C GLU A 143 -10.07 9.69 0.00
N SER A 144 -8.90 9.62 -0.65
CA SER A 144 -7.90 10.69 -0.68
C SER A 144 -8.12 11.77 -1.74
N GLY A 145 -9.18 11.64 -2.55
CA GLY A 145 -9.47 12.56 -3.64
C GLY A 145 -8.57 12.41 -4.89
N LEU A 146 -7.70 11.41 -4.96
CA LEU A 146 -6.91 11.13 -6.18
C LEU A 146 -7.81 10.68 -7.35
N THR A 147 -8.97 10.11 -7.04
CA THR A 147 -10.00 9.76 -8.03
C THR A 147 -11.36 10.30 -7.60
N SER A 148 -12.12 10.80 -8.58
CA SER A 148 -13.45 11.38 -8.37
C SER A 148 -14.50 10.36 -7.93
N ARG A 149 -14.26 9.07 -8.19
CA ARG A 149 -15.09 7.94 -7.76
C ARG A 149 -14.21 6.74 -7.41
N ARG A 150 -14.74 5.82 -6.61
CA ARG A 150 -14.11 4.51 -6.41
C ARG A 150 -14.23 3.66 -7.67
N LEU A 151 -13.08 3.19 -8.16
CA LEU A 151 -12.98 2.23 -9.26
C LEU A 151 -13.05 0.79 -8.74
N ASP A 152 -13.64 -0.10 -9.55
CA ASP A 152 -13.47 -1.55 -9.39
C ASP A 152 -12.07 -1.94 -9.90
N PRO A 153 -11.40 -2.95 -9.31
CA PRO A 153 -10.11 -3.44 -9.83
C PRO A 153 -10.12 -3.73 -11.34
N ARG A 154 -11.26 -4.17 -11.90
CA ARG A 154 -11.38 -4.45 -13.34
C ARG A 154 -11.27 -3.23 -14.24
N GLU A 155 -11.31 -2.04 -13.66
CA GLU A 155 -11.18 -0.77 -14.37
C GLU A 155 -9.73 -0.25 -14.36
N ASP A 156 -8.77 -1.03 -13.86
CA ASP A 156 -7.38 -0.59 -13.67
C ASP A 156 -6.68 -0.12 -14.95
N ALA A 157 -6.96 -0.77 -16.10
CA ALA A 157 -6.46 -0.35 -17.40
C ALA A 157 -6.95 1.04 -17.85
N SER A 158 -8.04 1.55 -17.27
CA SER A 158 -8.54 2.91 -17.57
C SER A 158 -7.83 4.01 -16.77
N LEU A 159 -7.08 3.63 -15.73
CA LEU A 159 -6.48 4.56 -14.78
C LEU A 159 -5.49 5.56 -15.42
N PRO A 160 -4.61 5.15 -16.36
CA PRO A 160 -3.71 6.09 -17.02
C PRO A 160 -4.46 7.19 -17.76
N LYS A 161 -5.45 6.79 -18.58
CA LYS A 161 -6.21 7.73 -19.42
C LYS A 161 -7.14 8.63 -18.62
N LEU A 162 -7.81 8.10 -17.60
CA LEU A 162 -8.84 8.85 -16.87
C LEU A 162 -8.27 9.76 -15.78
N PHE A 163 -7.13 9.37 -15.19
CA PHE A 163 -6.63 10.03 -13.99
C PHE A 163 -5.13 10.33 -14.02
N SER A 164 -4.42 10.08 -15.12
CA SER A 164 -2.96 10.24 -15.20
C SER A 164 -2.22 9.40 -14.15
N MET A 165 -2.73 8.20 -13.87
CA MET A 165 -2.12 7.29 -12.88
C MET A 165 -1.92 5.88 -13.41
N GLY A 166 -0.76 5.29 -13.11
CA GLY A 166 -0.37 3.97 -13.58
C GLY A 166 -0.10 2.97 -12.47
N LEU A 167 0.02 1.70 -12.84
CA LEU A 167 0.20 0.57 -11.91
C LEU A 167 1.28 -0.38 -12.43
N THR A 168 2.19 -0.78 -11.56
CA THR A 168 3.23 -1.78 -11.82
C THR A 168 3.52 -2.57 -10.54
N ASN A 169 4.28 -3.66 -10.67
CA ASN A 169 4.90 -4.33 -9.52
C ASN A 169 6.43 -4.34 -9.60
N LEU A 170 7.08 -4.51 -8.45
CA LEU A 170 8.53 -4.72 -8.38
C LEU A 170 8.91 -6.10 -8.96
N THR A 171 8.07 -7.11 -8.75
CA THR A 171 8.28 -8.48 -9.25
C THR A 171 7.01 -9.04 -9.86
N ASP A 172 7.14 -9.88 -10.89
CA ASP A 172 6.00 -10.31 -11.71
C ASP A 172 5.32 -11.58 -11.16
N ARG A 173 6.06 -12.40 -10.40
CA ARG A 173 5.59 -13.71 -9.95
C ARG A 173 4.46 -13.59 -8.92
N PRO A 174 3.29 -14.21 -9.15
CA PRO A 174 2.22 -14.22 -8.17
C PRO A 174 2.57 -15.01 -6.90
N THR A 175 2.19 -14.48 -5.74
CA THR A 175 2.27 -15.20 -4.46
C THR A 175 1.03 -14.97 -3.60
N ALA A 176 0.77 -15.84 -2.63
CA ALA A 176 -0.30 -15.59 -1.67
C ALA A 176 0.13 -14.62 -0.58
N THR A 177 1.41 -14.64 -0.16
CA THR A 177 2.01 -13.65 0.74
C THR A 177 3.35 -13.13 0.19
N GLU A 178 3.66 -11.88 0.52
CA GLU A 178 4.94 -11.23 0.17
C GLU A 178 6.17 -12.01 0.71
N THR A 179 6.02 -12.70 1.84
CA THR A 179 7.08 -13.51 2.47
C THR A 179 7.54 -14.70 1.63
N GLU A 180 6.81 -15.04 0.56
CA GLU A 180 7.17 -16.09 -0.40
C GLU A 180 8.12 -15.60 -1.50
N LEU A 181 8.38 -14.30 -1.57
CA LEU A 181 9.40 -13.73 -2.45
C LEU A 181 10.74 -13.71 -1.74
N SER A 182 11.77 -14.18 -2.42
CA SER A 182 13.13 -14.06 -1.89
C SER A 182 13.63 -12.61 -1.97
N LYS A 183 14.55 -12.22 -1.09
CA LYS A 183 15.19 -10.90 -1.19
C LYS A 183 15.94 -10.72 -2.51
N THR A 184 16.55 -11.78 -3.02
CA THR A 184 17.26 -11.78 -4.31
C THR A 184 16.30 -11.49 -5.46
N GLU A 185 15.12 -12.09 -5.46
CA GLU A 185 14.07 -11.86 -6.46
C GLU A 185 13.58 -10.40 -6.43
N GLN A 186 13.30 -9.86 -5.24
CA GLN A 186 12.89 -8.46 -5.09
C GLN A 186 13.99 -7.48 -5.54
N VAL A 187 15.25 -7.73 -5.17
CA VAL A 187 16.41 -6.94 -5.63
C VAL A 187 16.59 -7.06 -7.16
N GLY A 188 16.32 -8.24 -7.72
CA GLY A 188 16.39 -8.52 -9.15
C GLY A 188 15.34 -7.78 -9.97
N GLY A 189 14.21 -7.38 -9.36
CA GLY A 189 13.17 -6.58 -10.01
C GLY A 189 13.50 -5.08 -10.14
N VAL A 190 14.43 -4.57 -9.33
CA VAL A 190 14.75 -3.13 -9.30
C VAL A 190 15.24 -2.59 -10.65
N PRO A 191 16.17 -3.25 -11.39
CA PRO A 191 16.59 -2.78 -12.70
C PRO A 191 15.44 -2.60 -13.69
N ALA A 192 14.51 -3.56 -13.75
CA ALA A 192 13.34 -3.48 -14.64
C ALA A 192 12.43 -2.31 -14.26
N LEU A 193 12.17 -2.12 -12.95
CA LEU A 193 11.42 -0.97 -12.46
C LEU A 193 12.08 0.36 -12.86
N LEU A 194 13.38 0.52 -12.63
CA LEU A 194 14.11 1.74 -13.01
C LEU A 194 14.11 1.97 -14.53
N GLY A 195 14.10 0.89 -15.32
CA GLY A 195 13.91 0.96 -16.77
C GLY A 195 12.56 1.53 -17.17
N LYS A 196 11.48 1.00 -16.59
CA LYS A 196 10.12 1.54 -16.78
C LYS A 196 10.07 3.02 -16.42
N LEU A 197 10.71 3.46 -15.33
CA LEU A 197 10.74 4.88 -14.98
C LEU A 197 11.50 5.74 -15.99
N ALA A 198 12.61 5.23 -16.53
CA ALA A 198 13.38 5.93 -17.57
C ALA A 198 12.56 6.12 -18.86
N GLN A 199 11.77 5.10 -19.21
CA GLN A 199 10.93 5.08 -20.41
C GLN A 199 9.66 5.93 -20.24
N TYR A 200 8.88 5.67 -19.18
CA TYR A 200 7.56 6.27 -18.99
C TYR A 200 7.59 7.60 -18.23
N ARG A 201 8.68 7.93 -17.53
CA ARG A 201 8.94 9.24 -16.89
C ARG A 201 7.75 9.82 -16.10
N PRO A 202 7.19 9.10 -15.12
CA PRO A 202 6.11 9.66 -14.31
C PRO A 202 6.63 10.76 -13.37
N ARG A 203 5.79 11.70 -12.93
CA ARG A 203 6.21 12.73 -11.95
C ARG A 203 6.56 12.11 -10.60
N ILE A 204 5.77 11.14 -10.15
CA ILE A 204 5.95 10.45 -8.86
C ILE A 204 5.86 8.93 -9.06
N LEU A 205 6.80 8.18 -8.49
CA LEU A 205 6.63 6.76 -8.20
C LEU A 205 6.24 6.59 -6.72
N CYS A 206 5.05 6.07 -6.47
CA CYS A 206 4.57 5.74 -5.13
C CYS A 206 4.75 4.25 -4.82
N PHE A 207 5.59 3.92 -3.83
CA PHE A 207 5.74 2.57 -3.31
C PHE A 207 4.58 2.19 -2.39
N VAL A 208 3.85 1.14 -2.75
CA VAL A 208 2.74 0.61 -1.93
C VAL A 208 3.27 -0.41 -0.93
N GLY A 209 4.18 0.05 -0.07
CA GLY A 209 4.88 -0.75 0.93
C GLY A 209 6.31 -0.26 1.17
N LEU A 210 6.64 0.04 2.43
CA LEU A 210 7.96 0.58 2.82
C LEU A 210 9.14 -0.35 2.51
N GLY A 211 8.92 -1.67 2.52
CA GLY A 211 9.95 -2.64 2.16
C GLY A 211 10.43 -2.52 0.70
N ILE A 212 9.52 -2.12 -0.19
CA ILE A 212 9.84 -1.86 -1.60
C ILE A 212 10.79 -0.65 -1.68
N ALA A 213 10.46 0.43 -0.98
CA ALA A 213 11.27 1.65 -0.93
C ALA A 213 12.68 1.38 -0.36
N ASP A 214 12.80 0.55 0.68
CA ASP A 214 14.09 0.12 1.23
C ASP A 214 14.97 -0.59 0.19
N ILE A 215 14.37 -1.52 -0.57
CA ILE A 215 15.06 -2.35 -1.55
C ILE A 215 15.52 -1.50 -2.73
N VAL A 216 14.62 -0.66 -3.25
CA VAL A 216 14.93 0.25 -4.36
C VAL A 216 15.99 1.25 -3.93
N LYS A 217 15.86 1.92 -2.77
CA LYS A 217 16.88 2.83 -2.22
C LYS A 217 18.25 2.16 -2.17
N SER A 218 18.32 0.97 -1.56
CA SER A 218 19.58 0.25 -1.37
C SER A 218 20.23 -0.13 -2.69
N ARG A 219 19.45 -0.58 -3.68
CA ARG A 219 19.98 -1.06 -4.96
C ARG A 219 20.29 0.10 -5.91
N ALA A 220 19.40 1.08 -6.01
CA ALA A 220 19.51 2.19 -6.94
C ALA A 220 20.67 3.13 -6.59
N LEU A 221 20.89 3.41 -5.29
CA LEU A 221 22.02 4.22 -4.85
C LEU A 221 23.36 3.46 -4.97
N ALA A 222 23.35 2.13 -4.93
CA ALA A 222 24.56 1.32 -5.13
C ALA A 222 25.02 1.27 -6.60
N VAL A 223 24.12 1.46 -7.56
CA VAL A 223 24.46 1.47 -9.01
C VAL A 223 25.20 2.76 -9.40
N GLY A 224 25.06 3.85 -8.63
CA GLY A 224 25.76 5.12 -8.85
C GLY A 224 27.20 5.20 -8.32
N THR A 225 27.66 4.20 -7.55
CA THR A 225 28.96 4.22 -6.86
C THR A 225 29.93 3.17 -7.41
N SER A 226 30.23 3.22 -8.71
CA SER A 226 31.34 2.44 -9.27
C SER A 226 32.67 3.08 -8.84
N GLY A 227 33.17 2.69 -7.66
CA GLY A 227 34.51 3.06 -7.17
C GLY A 227 34.57 3.65 -5.75
N ALA A 228 33.43 3.97 -5.12
CA ALA A 228 33.43 4.46 -3.75
C ALA A 228 33.41 3.29 -2.76
N ARG A 229 34.35 3.31 -1.80
CA ARG A 229 34.41 2.45 -0.60
C ARG A 229 32.99 2.31 -0.04
N LYS A 230 32.57 1.08 0.33
CA LYS A 230 31.30 0.80 1.05
C LYS A 230 31.19 1.78 2.23
N THR A 231 30.57 2.94 2.01
CA THR A 231 30.15 3.79 3.10
C THR A 231 29.03 2.99 3.76
N ASN A 232 29.01 2.98 5.08
CA ASN A 232 27.88 2.47 5.82
C ASN A 232 26.70 3.38 5.51
N GLY A 233 26.08 3.21 4.33
CA GLY A 233 24.87 3.91 3.93
C GLY A 233 23.90 3.78 5.08
N SER A 234 23.36 4.90 5.54
CA SER A 234 22.55 4.95 6.74
C SER A 234 21.53 3.80 6.68
N LYS A 235 21.58 2.92 7.69
CA LYS A 235 20.63 1.78 7.85
C LYS A 235 19.18 2.25 8.06
N GLU A 236 18.92 3.53 7.80
CA GLU A 236 17.67 4.17 8.03
C GLU A 236 16.64 3.66 7.03
N LYS A 237 15.64 3.03 7.64
CA LYS A 237 14.50 2.44 6.97
C LYS A 237 13.67 3.52 6.30
N ALA A 238 13.10 3.19 5.15
CA ALA A 238 12.13 4.04 4.48
C ALA A 238 10.96 4.30 5.44
N VAL A 239 10.57 5.57 5.48
CA VAL A 239 9.38 6.03 6.20
C VAL A 239 8.30 6.38 5.19
N VAL A 240 7.07 6.45 5.68
CA VAL A 240 5.95 6.97 4.89
C VAL A 240 6.26 8.42 4.48
N GLY A 241 5.92 8.78 3.25
CA GLY A 241 6.11 10.13 2.71
C GLY A 241 7.11 10.21 1.55
N LEU A 242 7.50 11.44 1.23
CA LEU A 242 8.51 11.76 0.23
C LEU A 242 9.88 11.20 0.64
N GLN A 243 10.55 10.53 -0.30
CA GLN A 243 11.86 9.95 -0.06
C GLN A 243 12.97 10.95 -0.44
N PRO A 244 14.15 10.90 0.22
CA PRO A 244 15.22 11.90 0.05
C PRO A 244 16.08 11.67 -1.21
N TYR A 245 15.51 11.03 -2.22
CA TYR A 245 16.17 10.74 -3.48
C TYR A 245 15.17 10.81 -4.62
N LYS A 246 15.67 11.05 -5.83
CA LYS A 246 14.90 11.21 -7.06
C LYS A 246 15.61 10.55 -8.23
N MET A 247 14.88 10.28 -9.30
CA MET A 247 15.45 9.87 -10.58
C MET A 247 15.47 11.06 -11.51
N VAL A 248 16.63 11.34 -12.11
CA VAL A 248 16.78 12.41 -13.11
C VAL A 248 16.80 11.77 -14.49
N HIS A 249 15.98 12.31 -15.38
CA HIS A 249 15.84 11.84 -16.76
C HIS A 249 16.67 12.70 -17.70
N SER A 250 17.29 12.09 -18.71
CA SER A 250 18.05 12.82 -19.74
C SER A 250 17.11 13.63 -20.65
N GLU A 251 17.63 14.73 -21.21
CA GLU A 251 16.89 15.68 -22.06
C GLU A 251 16.45 15.14 -23.44
N LEU A 252 16.79 13.90 -23.78
CA LEU A 252 16.50 13.27 -25.08
C LEU A 252 15.03 12.87 -25.31
N GLY A 253 14.09 13.34 -24.49
CA GLY A 253 12.66 13.00 -24.61
C GLY A 253 11.80 14.25 -24.55
N SER A 254 10.84 14.36 -25.47
CA SER A 254 9.94 15.49 -25.73
C SER A 254 8.92 15.81 -24.61
N ASN A 255 9.14 15.35 -23.38
CA ASN A 255 8.19 15.50 -22.27
C ASN A 255 8.76 16.36 -21.14
N ASP A 256 7.92 17.28 -20.62
CA ASP A 256 8.23 18.28 -19.60
C ASP A 256 8.68 17.72 -18.22
N ILE A 257 8.73 16.40 -18.05
CA ILE A 257 9.08 15.76 -16.77
C ILE A 257 10.55 15.38 -16.78
N HIS A 258 11.36 16.21 -16.13
CA HIS A 258 12.82 16.02 -15.99
C HIS A 258 13.22 15.12 -14.82
N GLU A 259 12.33 14.94 -13.85
CA GLU A 259 12.59 14.12 -12.67
C GLU A 259 11.36 13.32 -12.21
N THR A 260 11.61 12.13 -11.70
CA THR A 260 10.63 11.32 -10.96
C THR A 260 10.97 11.36 -9.48
N LEU A 261 10.04 11.82 -8.65
CA LEU A 261 10.15 11.76 -7.20
C LEU A 261 9.69 10.39 -6.68
N PHE A 262 10.27 9.95 -5.57
CA PHE A 262 9.87 8.71 -4.91
C PHE A 262 9.06 9.02 -3.66
N PHE A 263 7.89 8.40 -3.53
CA PHE A 263 7.02 8.50 -2.35
C PHE A 263 6.75 7.10 -1.82
N ALA A 264 6.53 6.95 -0.52
CA ALA A 264 6.20 5.65 0.06
C ALA A 264 4.96 5.73 0.93
N VAL A 265 4.04 4.80 0.74
CA VAL A 265 2.91 4.56 1.63
C VAL A 265 3.05 3.20 2.30
N SER A 266 2.29 2.99 3.37
CA SER A 266 2.17 1.68 3.98
C SER A 266 1.47 0.68 3.04
N CYS A 267 1.71 -0.62 3.26
CA CYS A 267 1.07 -1.67 2.48
C CYS A 267 -0.46 -1.59 2.60
N THR A 268 -1.16 -1.60 1.46
CA THR A 268 -2.62 -1.48 1.39
C THR A 268 -3.36 -2.78 1.71
N SER A 269 -2.66 -3.91 1.84
CA SER A 269 -3.24 -5.19 2.24
C SER A 269 -3.93 -5.10 3.59
N GLY A 270 -5.15 -5.62 3.69
CA GLY A 270 -5.89 -5.76 4.96
C GLY A 270 -5.24 -6.72 5.96
N ARG A 271 -4.22 -7.49 5.54
CA ARG A 271 -3.43 -8.34 6.46
C ARG A 271 -2.47 -7.52 7.33
N VAL A 272 -2.11 -6.31 6.90
CA VAL A 272 -1.20 -5.43 7.62
C VAL A 272 -2.01 -4.52 8.54
N VAL A 273 -1.92 -4.80 9.84
CA VAL A 273 -2.71 -4.14 10.91
C VAL A 273 -1.99 -2.97 11.58
N ARG A 274 -0.68 -2.79 11.34
CA ARG A 274 0.10 -1.67 11.91
C ARG A 274 -0.48 -0.30 11.52
N TYR A 275 -1.02 -0.20 10.31
CA TYR A 275 -1.69 0.98 9.78
C TYR A 275 -3.14 0.63 9.51
N GLN A 276 -4.06 1.36 10.13
CA GLN A 276 -5.49 1.22 9.90
C GLN A 276 -5.87 1.82 8.54
N LYS A 277 -7.09 1.55 8.06
CA LYS A 277 -7.58 2.10 6.79
C LYS A 277 -7.49 3.64 6.78
N SER A 278 -7.88 4.30 7.87
CA SER A 278 -7.80 5.77 8.00
C SER A 278 -6.37 6.30 7.85
N ASP A 279 -5.38 5.58 8.37
CA ASP A 279 -3.97 5.98 8.24
C ASP A 279 -3.54 5.88 6.77
N LYS A 280 -3.91 4.78 6.10
CA LYS A 280 -3.62 4.57 4.67
C LYS A 280 -4.27 5.66 3.80
N VAL A 281 -5.50 6.06 4.09
CA VAL A 281 -6.18 7.16 3.39
C VAL A 281 -5.41 8.48 3.57
N ARG A 282 -4.97 8.80 4.78
CA ARG A 282 -4.16 10.02 5.04
C ARG A 282 -2.85 10.02 4.25
N GLN A 283 -2.18 8.88 4.14
CA GLN A 283 -0.94 8.76 3.37
C GLN A 283 -1.16 8.99 1.87
N PHE A 284 -2.31 8.56 1.34
CA PHE A 284 -2.69 8.86 -0.04
C PHE A 284 -3.11 10.33 -0.22
N GLN A 285 -3.65 10.98 0.82
CA GLN A 285 -3.94 12.41 0.81
C GLN A 285 -2.63 13.22 0.77
N GLU A 286 -1.64 12.86 1.59
CA GLU A 286 -0.31 13.49 1.56
C GLU A 286 0.34 13.36 0.17
N LEU A 287 0.19 12.21 -0.50
CA LEU A 287 0.63 12.03 -1.88
C LEU A 287 -0.12 12.94 -2.87
N HIS A 288 -1.43 13.11 -2.69
CA HIS A 288 -2.24 14.01 -3.51
C HIS A 288 -1.82 15.46 -3.33
N ASP A 289 -1.59 15.89 -2.09
CA ASP A 289 -1.15 17.25 -1.76
C ASP A 289 0.24 17.53 -2.36
N LEU A 290 1.17 16.57 -2.23
CA LEU A 290 2.49 16.64 -2.87
C LEU A 290 2.39 16.78 -4.39
N LEU A 291 1.51 16.02 -5.06
CA LEU A 291 1.33 16.14 -6.51
C LEU A 291 0.88 17.56 -6.89
N ASN A 292 -0.05 18.14 -6.12
CA ASN A 292 -0.54 19.49 -6.37
C ASN A 292 0.56 20.54 -6.16
N GLU A 293 1.39 20.40 -5.12
CA GLU A 293 2.56 21.26 -4.90
C GLU A 293 3.59 21.13 -6.02
N LEU A 294 3.86 19.91 -6.47
CA LEU A 294 4.79 19.64 -7.56
C LEU A 294 4.33 20.28 -8.88
N LYS A 295 3.04 20.14 -9.22
CA LYS A 295 2.44 20.78 -10.41
C LYS A 295 2.48 22.30 -10.35
N CYS A 296 2.46 22.88 -9.15
CA CYS A 296 2.62 24.32 -8.94
C CYS A 296 4.08 24.78 -8.85
N GLY A 297 5.08 23.89 -9.00
CA GLY A 297 6.49 24.23 -8.90
C GLY A 297 6.95 24.64 -7.49
N ARG A 298 6.25 24.20 -6.44
CA ARG A 298 6.55 24.58 -5.04
C ARG A 298 7.48 23.62 -4.30
N ILE A 299 7.93 22.54 -4.94
CA ILE A 299 8.82 21.56 -4.33
C ILE A 299 10.26 21.84 -4.79
N ASP A 300 11.15 22.17 -3.84
CA ASP A 300 12.59 22.22 -4.09
C ASP A 300 13.20 20.82 -3.90
N THR A 301 13.79 20.29 -4.98
CA THR A 301 14.37 18.96 -5.02
C THR A 301 15.90 18.99 -5.16
N THR A 302 16.52 20.18 -5.03
CA THR A 302 17.97 20.39 -5.25
C THR A 302 18.83 19.57 -4.29
N ALA A 303 18.39 19.40 -3.05
CA ALA A 303 19.12 18.63 -2.03
C ALA A 303 18.94 17.11 -2.13
N MET A 304 18.07 16.60 -3.02
CA MET A 304 17.77 15.17 -3.12
C MET A 304 18.89 14.40 -3.84
N ALA A 305 19.21 13.20 -3.33
CA ALA A 305 20.16 12.32 -3.99
C ALA A 305 19.63 11.86 -5.36
N SER A 306 20.47 11.91 -6.39
CA SER A 306 20.09 11.52 -7.76
C SER A 306 20.40 10.06 -8.04
N VAL A 307 19.38 9.34 -8.54
CA VAL A 307 19.47 7.98 -9.06
C VAL A 307 19.49 8.04 -10.58
N LYS A 308 20.34 7.20 -11.20
CA LYS A 308 20.39 7.03 -12.66
C LYS A 308 19.70 5.74 -13.08
N ALA A 309 19.09 5.77 -14.27
CA ALA A 309 18.65 4.55 -14.94
C ALA A 309 19.85 3.62 -15.20
N PRO A 310 19.67 2.29 -15.12
CA PRO A 310 20.69 1.36 -15.58
C PRO A 310 21.04 1.59 -17.07
N LEU A 311 22.32 1.77 -17.38
CA LEU A 311 22.82 2.07 -18.73
C LEU A 311 22.35 1.08 -19.81
N ALA A 312 22.17 -0.19 -19.45
CA ALA A 312 21.71 -1.24 -20.36
C ALA A 312 20.31 -0.95 -20.95
N ILE A 313 19.45 -0.25 -20.21
CA ILE A 313 18.08 0.07 -20.63
C ILE A 313 18.07 1.31 -21.54
N ILE A 314 19.00 2.24 -21.33
CA ILE A 314 19.21 3.38 -22.23
C ILE A 314 19.68 2.88 -23.62
N GLN A 315 20.48 1.82 -23.66
CA GLN A 315 20.95 1.22 -24.91
C GLN A 315 19.83 0.50 -25.66
N GLN A 316 19.03 -0.32 -24.97
CA GLN A 316 17.88 -1.02 -25.57
C GLN A 316 16.83 -0.05 -26.11
N ALA A 317 16.50 1.02 -25.37
CA ALA A 317 15.56 2.04 -25.82
C ALA A 317 16.06 2.82 -27.06
N LYS A 318 17.39 3.01 -27.20
CA LYS A 318 17.99 3.56 -28.42
C LYS A 318 17.83 2.58 -29.59
N ASP A 319 18.13 1.31 -29.37
CA ASP A 319 18.06 0.28 -30.41
C ASP A 319 16.63 0.08 -30.93
N ASP A 320 15.62 0.13 -30.05
CA ASP A 320 14.20 0.03 -30.43
C ASP A 320 13.73 1.29 -31.19
N SER A 321 14.14 2.49 -30.75
CA SER A 321 13.82 3.74 -31.46
C SER A 321 14.46 3.86 -32.85
N ASP A 322 15.68 3.33 -33.01
CA ASP A 322 16.39 3.30 -34.29
C ASP A 322 15.77 2.26 -35.25
N GLN A 323 15.15 1.20 -34.74
CA GLN A 323 14.42 0.23 -35.55
C GLN A 323 13.08 0.78 -36.06
N ASP A 324 12.31 1.49 -35.23
CA ASP A 324 11.07 2.15 -35.65
C ASP A 324 11.35 3.26 -36.68
N THR A 325 12.45 3.99 -36.51
CA THR A 325 12.85 5.04 -37.49
C THR A 325 13.28 4.43 -38.83
N LYS A 326 13.91 3.26 -38.82
CA LYS A 326 14.26 2.52 -40.06
C LYS A 326 13.03 1.89 -40.73
N ALA A 327 12.01 1.49 -39.97
CA ALA A 327 10.76 0.97 -40.52
C ALA A 327 9.92 2.05 -41.22
N ILE A 328 10.06 3.32 -40.83
CA ILE A 328 9.33 4.45 -41.45
C ILE A 328 9.99 4.93 -42.76
N VAL A 329 11.28 4.69 -42.97
CA VAL A 329 12.01 5.12 -44.19
C VAL A 329 11.90 4.09 -45.34
N ILE A 330 11.33 2.92 -45.07
CA ILE A 330 11.07 1.86 -46.07
C ILE A 330 9.55 1.67 -46.22
N ASN A 331 8.86 2.72 -46.68
CA ASN A 331 7.53 2.65 -47.30
C ASN A 331 7.29 3.92 -48.14
#